data_AF-A0A517N4A1-F1
#
_entry.id   AF-A0A517N4A1-F1
#
_cell.length_a   1.000
_cell.length_b   1.000
_cell.length_c   1.000
_cell.angle_alpha   90.00
_cell.angle_beta   90.00
_cell.angle_gamma   90.00
#
_symmetry.space_group_name_H-M   'P 1'
#
loop_
_entity.id
_entity.type
_entity.pdbx_description
1 polymer ?
#
loop_
_entity_poly.entity_id
_entity_poly.type
_entity_poly.pdbx_seq_one_letter_code
_entity_poly.pdbx_strand_id
1 'polypeptide(L)'
;MTILVKRLPGTTRACHCWFRVQPGQPLDVTFHLVDTSRNSINWAGQQPRFRVYSQTIDQLVVLEVTDSHTCNFQPGGLWRLQLSAQQTSALPRGGMRFTLEHRHADGDFVFGLLGGVSCSDAPANCDHNRIAKLLPH
;
A
#
# COMPACT_ATOMS: atom_id res chain seq x y z
N MET A 1 -11.88 16.60 1.88
CA MET A 1 -11.80 15.58 2.95
C MET A 1 -10.64 14.66 2.60
N THR A 2 -9.68 14.49 3.49
CA THR A 2 -8.48 13.66 3.22
C THR A 2 -8.62 12.33 3.94
N ILE A 3 -8.34 11.24 3.22
CA ILE A 3 -8.46 9.87 3.74
C ILE A 3 -7.08 9.37 4.13
N LEU A 4 -7.01 8.72 5.28
CA LEU A 4 -5.82 8.11 5.87
C LEU A 4 -6.06 6.62 6.07
N VAL A 5 -4.97 5.87 6.21
CA VAL A 5 -5.03 4.44 6.52
C VAL A 5 -4.22 4.08 7.75
N LYS A 6 -4.76 3.14 8.52
CA LYS A 6 -4.06 2.49 9.63
C LYS A 6 -3.92 1.00 9.35
N ARG A 7 -2.69 0.51 9.24
CA ARG A 7 -2.42 -0.93 9.03
C ARG A 7 -2.82 -1.75 10.26
N LEU A 8 -3.39 -2.93 10.03
CA LEU A 8 -3.76 -3.91 11.05
C LEU A 8 -3.01 -5.25 10.81
N PRO A 9 -2.62 -5.99 11.86
CA PRO A 9 -2.59 -5.59 13.27
C PRO A 9 -1.44 -4.62 13.54
N GLY A 10 -1.65 -3.57 14.36
CA GLY A 10 -0.60 -2.61 14.66
C GLY A 10 -1.03 -1.43 15.53
N THR A 11 -0.11 -0.97 16.38
CA THR A 11 -0.23 0.22 17.25
C THR A 11 0.31 1.49 16.61
N THR A 12 0.76 1.44 15.36
CA THR A 12 1.39 2.59 14.69
C THR A 12 0.46 3.79 14.72
N ARG A 13 0.95 4.85 15.37
CA ARG A 13 0.40 6.20 15.26
C ARG A 13 0.36 6.48 13.76
N ALA A 14 -0.86 6.54 13.21
CA ALA A 14 -1.09 6.63 11.78
C ALA A 14 -0.26 7.78 11.20
N CYS A 15 0.79 7.43 10.47
CA CYS A 15 1.64 8.39 9.80
C CYS A 15 1.83 7.84 8.39
N HIS A 16 1.01 8.38 7.49
CA HIS A 16 1.07 8.18 6.04
C HIS A 16 0.67 6.80 5.54
N CYS A 17 0.03 6.84 4.38
CA CYS A 17 -0.55 5.72 3.67
C CYS A 17 0.56 4.90 3.01
N TRP A 18 1.44 4.30 3.81
CA TRP A 18 2.66 3.65 3.32
C TRP A 18 2.80 2.22 3.79
N PHE A 19 3.25 1.33 2.90
CA PHE A 19 3.63 -0.03 3.23
C PHE A 19 4.82 -0.52 2.39
N ARG A 20 5.48 -1.56 2.90
CA ARG A 20 6.61 -2.21 2.24
C ARG A 20 6.19 -3.54 1.63
N VAL A 21 6.75 -3.84 0.47
CA VAL A 21 6.61 -5.09 -0.27
C VAL A 21 7.99 -5.68 -0.45
N GLN A 22 8.13 -6.98 -0.21
CA GLN A 22 9.32 -7.72 -0.59
C GLN A 22 9.08 -8.37 -1.95
N PRO A 23 9.99 -8.19 -2.91
CA PRO A 23 9.87 -8.83 -4.21
C PRO A 23 9.77 -10.35 -4.12
N GLY A 24 8.88 -10.95 -4.91
CA GLY A 24 8.72 -12.40 -4.96
C GLY A 24 8.04 -13.01 -3.73
N GLN A 25 7.63 -12.19 -2.75
CA GLN A 25 6.85 -12.65 -1.60
C GLN A 25 5.39 -12.21 -1.75
N PRO A 26 4.41 -13.06 -1.44
CA PRO A 26 3.02 -12.65 -1.42
C PRO A 26 2.82 -11.57 -0.33
N LEU A 27 1.89 -10.65 -0.59
CA LEU A 27 1.45 -9.63 0.35
C LEU A 27 0.01 -9.92 0.74
N ASP A 28 -0.31 -9.86 2.03
CA ASP A 28 -1.68 -9.81 2.55
C ASP A 28 -1.73 -8.77 3.67
N VAL A 29 -2.43 -7.67 3.43
CA VAL A 29 -2.51 -6.55 4.36
C VAL A 29 -3.92 -6.03 4.47
N THR A 30 -4.31 -5.69 5.70
CA THR A 30 -5.58 -5.05 6.00
C THR A 30 -5.32 -3.68 6.61
N PHE A 31 -6.08 -2.69 6.17
CA PHE A 31 -6.04 -1.32 6.65
C PHE A 31 -7.42 -0.89 7.12
N HIS A 32 -7.45 0.00 8.11
CA HIS A 32 -8.65 0.74 8.49
C HIS A 32 -8.60 2.13 7.86
N LEU A 33 -9.63 2.47 7.11
CA LEU A 33 -9.84 3.74 6.42
C LEU A 33 -10.45 4.74 7.40
N VAL A 34 -9.76 5.86 7.60
CA VAL A 34 -10.23 6.93 8.49
C VAL A 34 -10.06 8.29 7.84
N ASP A 35 -10.92 9.25 8.17
CA ASP A 35 -10.72 10.64 7.79
C ASP A 35 -9.74 11.36 8.72
N THR A 36 -9.44 12.63 8.43
CA THR A 36 -8.60 13.49 9.29
C THR A 36 -9.17 13.72 10.69
N SER A 37 -10.49 13.57 10.85
CA SER A 37 -11.20 13.64 12.13
C SER A 37 -11.26 12.29 12.85
N ARG A 38 -10.59 11.25 12.31
CA ARG A 38 -10.54 9.87 12.81
C ARG A 38 -11.88 9.13 12.75
N ASN A 39 -12.82 9.59 11.94
CA ASN A 39 -14.04 8.84 11.66
C ASN A 39 -13.75 7.73 10.67
N SER A 40 -14.32 6.55 10.90
CA SER A 40 -14.24 5.43 9.95
C SER A 40 -14.94 5.78 8.64
N ILE A 41 -14.28 5.52 7.52
CA ILE A 41 -14.86 5.67 6.19
C ILE A 41 -15.26 4.29 5.69
N ASN A 42 -16.55 4.09 5.45
CA ASN A 42 -17.06 2.80 5.02
C ASN A 42 -17.38 2.79 3.52
N TRP A 43 -16.57 2.04 2.76
CA TRP A 43 -16.80 1.78 1.33
C TRP A 43 -17.21 0.34 1.04
N ALA A 44 -17.67 -0.41 2.06
CA ALA A 44 -18.15 -1.76 1.86
C ALA A 44 -19.23 -1.83 0.78
N GLY A 45 -19.13 -2.83 -0.10
CA GLY A 45 -20.02 -3.00 -1.25
C GLY A 45 -19.61 -2.21 -2.50
N GLN A 46 -18.65 -1.28 -2.41
CA GLN A 46 -18.12 -0.58 -3.58
C GLN A 46 -16.98 -1.38 -4.23
N GLN A 47 -16.85 -1.26 -5.55
CA GLN A 47 -15.77 -1.92 -6.30
C GLN A 47 -14.46 -1.13 -6.13
N PRO A 48 -13.39 -1.73 -5.59
CA PRO A 48 -12.12 -1.04 -5.46
C PRO A 48 -11.31 -1.06 -6.76
N ARG A 49 -10.45 -0.05 -6.92
CA ARG A 49 -9.35 -0.06 -7.90
C ARG A 49 -8.08 0.43 -7.21
N PHE A 50 -7.09 -0.45 -7.12
CA PHE A 50 -5.77 -0.15 -6.58
C PHE A 50 -4.76 -0.06 -7.71
N ARG A 51 -4.02 1.05 -7.80
CA ARG A 51 -3.03 1.28 -8.86
C ARG A 51 -1.69 1.70 -8.26
N VAL A 52 -0.60 1.12 -8.75
CA VAL A 52 0.77 1.53 -8.41
C VAL A 52 1.40 2.20 -9.62
N TYR A 53 2.09 3.31 -9.37
CA TYR A 53 2.71 4.15 -10.39
C TYR A 53 4.23 4.10 -10.25
N SER A 54 4.90 3.93 -11.39
CA SER A 54 6.34 4.10 -11.48
C SER A 54 6.73 5.54 -11.13
N GLN A 55 7.81 5.70 -10.36
CA GLN A 55 8.45 7.02 -10.19
C GLN A 55 9.49 7.31 -11.28
N THR A 56 9.93 6.28 -12.00
CA THR A 56 10.97 6.38 -13.02
C THR A 56 10.41 6.75 -14.39
N ILE A 57 9.16 6.38 -14.65
CA ILE A 57 8.44 6.68 -15.90
C ILE A 57 7.16 7.41 -15.51
N ASP A 58 7.03 8.65 -15.96
CA ASP A 58 5.95 9.53 -15.53
C ASP A 58 4.57 8.87 -15.71
N GLN A 59 3.90 8.70 -14.58
CA GLN A 59 2.52 8.23 -14.45
C GLN A 59 2.22 6.84 -15.06
N LEU A 60 3.23 6.04 -15.40
CA LEU A 60 3.01 4.67 -15.86
C LEU A 60 2.47 3.80 -14.72
N VAL A 61 1.31 3.19 -14.96
CA VAL A 61 0.74 2.18 -14.04
C VAL A 61 1.50 0.87 -14.21
N VAL A 62 2.18 0.43 -13.15
CA VAL A 62 2.97 -0.81 -13.12
C VAL A 62 2.23 -1.98 -12.48
N LEU A 63 1.15 -1.70 -11.76
CA LEU A 63 0.25 -2.69 -11.19
C LEU A 63 -1.14 -2.09 -11.05
N GLU A 64 -2.15 -2.80 -11.51
CA GLU A 64 -3.56 -2.48 -11.27
C GLU A 64 -4.27 -3.72 -10.74
N VAL A 65 -5.08 -3.52 -9.69
CA VAL A 65 -5.90 -4.57 -9.07
C VAL A 65 -7.32 -4.05 -8.91
N THR A 66 -8.24 -4.66 -9.65
CA THR A 66 -9.69 -4.37 -9.64
C THR A 66 -10.53 -5.57 -9.22
N ASP A 67 -9.91 -6.74 -9.05
CA ASP A 67 -10.57 -7.96 -8.62
C ASP A 67 -10.97 -7.88 -7.14
N SER A 68 -12.24 -8.15 -6.85
CA SER A 68 -12.80 -8.04 -5.51
C SER A 68 -12.27 -9.10 -4.54
N HIS A 69 -11.67 -10.19 -5.02
CA HIS A 69 -11.08 -11.19 -4.14
C HIS A 69 -9.73 -10.73 -3.61
N THR A 70 -8.91 -10.12 -4.46
CA THR A 70 -7.57 -9.61 -4.12
C THR A 70 -7.56 -8.20 -3.55
N CYS A 71 -8.54 -7.37 -3.87
CA CYS A 71 -8.72 -6.04 -3.29
C CYS A 71 -10.18 -5.88 -2.89
N ASN A 72 -10.49 -5.66 -1.61
CA ASN A 72 -11.87 -5.44 -1.17
C ASN A 72 -12.01 -4.44 -0.03
N PHE A 73 -13.18 -3.81 0.01
CA PHE A 73 -13.67 -3.06 1.16
C PHE A 73 -14.60 -3.95 1.98
N GLN A 74 -14.32 -4.04 3.27
CA GLN A 74 -15.12 -4.79 4.24
C GLN A 74 -15.86 -3.84 5.18
N PRO A 75 -16.96 -4.28 5.81
CA PRO A 75 -17.68 -3.49 6.81
C PRO A 75 -16.75 -2.98 7.92
N GLY A 76 -17.10 -1.82 8.48
CA GLY A 76 -16.27 -1.15 9.49
C GLY A 76 -15.10 -0.35 8.91
N GLY A 77 -15.14 -0.04 7.61
CA GLY A 77 -14.14 0.79 6.95
C GLY A 77 -12.81 0.08 6.73
N LEU A 78 -12.83 -1.24 6.54
CA LEU A 78 -11.63 -2.01 6.31
C LEU A 78 -11.35 -2.11 4.80
N TRP A 79 -10.08 -2.07 4.45
CA TRP A 79 -9.57 -2.33 3.11
C TRP A 79 -8.53 -3.44 3.18
N ARG A 80 -8.75 -4.54 2.47
CA ARG A 80 -7.79 -5.64 2.33
C ARG A 80 -7.19 -5.65 0.94
N LEU A 81 -5.88 -5.83 0.88
CA LEU A 81 -5.11 -5.98 -0.35
C LEU A 81 -4.26 -7.24 -0.28
N GLN A 82 -4.38 -8.08 -1.30
CA GLN A 82 -3.60 -9.29 -1.50
C GLN A 82 -2.87 -9.21 -2.84
N LEU A 83 -1.55 -9.37 -2.82
CA LEU A 83 -0.73 -9.45 -4.02
C LEU A 83 -0.01 -10.78 -4.08
N SER A 84 0.03 -11.39 -5.25
CA SER A 84 0.79 -12.63 -5.48
C SER A 84 2.30 -12.36 -5.49
N ALA A 85 3.09 -13.41 -5.24
CA ALA A 85 4.55 -13.36 -5.40
C ALA A 85 5.00 -12.86 -6.78
N GLN A 86 4.25 -13.21 -7.83
CA GLN A 86 4.52 -12.76 -9.19
C GLN A 86 4.29 -11.25 -9.32
N GLN A 87 3.17 -10.74 -8.81
CA GLN A 87 2.86 -9.30 -8.83
C GLN A 87 3.90 -8.50 -8.05
N THR A 88 4.30 -8.96 -6.87
CA THR A 88 5.30 -8.26 -6.05
C THR A 88 6.70 -8.33 -6.65
N SER A 89 7.06 -9.42 -7.33
CA SER A 89 8.34 -9.55 -8.05
C SER A 89 8.46 -8.54 -9.20
N ALA A 90 7.37 -8.31 -9.93
CA ALA A 90 7.29 -7.43 -11.09
C ALA A 90 7.31 -5.93 -10.74
N LEU A 91 7.11 -5.56 -9.47
CA LEU A 91 7.17 -4.16 -9.04
C LEU A 91 8.59 -3.59 -9.20
N PRO A 92 8.73 -2.36 -9.74
CA PRO A 92 9.99 -1.62 -9.72
C PRO A 92 10.56 -1.54 -8.30
N ARG A 93 11.88 -1.65 -8.16
CA ARG A 93 12.56 -1.47 -6.87
C ARG A 93 12.56 0.00 -6.47
N GLY A 94 12.49 0.25 -5.17
CA GLY A 94 12.48 1.60 -4.60
C GLY A 94 11.08 2.07 -4.17
N GLY A 95 10.92 3.39 -4.09
CA GLY A 95 9.66 4.03 -3.74
C GLY A 95 8.74 4.19 -4.95
N MET A 96 7.45 3.97 -4.74
CA MET A 96 6.39 4.17 -5.72
C MET A 96 5.20 4.85 -5.05
N ARG A 97 4.30 5.41 -5.86
CA ARG A 97 3.01 5.93 -5.40
C ARG A 97 1.91 4.93 -5.72
N PHE A 98 0.87 4.89 -4.90
CA PHE A 98 -0.33 4.15 -5.22
C PHE A 98 -1.58 5.01 -5.05
N THR A 99 -2.61 4.75 -5.85
CA THR A 99 -3.96 5.24 -5.59
C THR A 99 -4.88 4.08 -5.22
N LEU A 100 -5.81 4.36 -4.32
CA LEU A 100 -6.94 3.50 -4.00
C LEU A 100 -8.21 4.29 -4.28
N GLU A 101 -9.04 3.69 -5.11
CA GLU A 101 -10.20 4.30 -5.71
C GLU A 101 -11.38 3.36 -5.50
N HIS A 102 -12.58 3.91 -5.57
CA HIS A 102 -13.80 3.15 -5.39
C HIS A 102 -14.80 3.57 -6.46
N ARG A 103 -15.57 2.60 -6.96
CA ARG A 103 -16.61 2.86 -7.95
C ARG A 103 -17.82 3.49 -7.27
N HIS A 104 -18.17 4.69 -7.71
CA HIS A 104 -19.34 5.40 -7.24
C HIS A 104 -20.61 4.90 -7.95
N ALA A 105 -21.79 5.30 -7.46
CA ALA A 105 -23.08 4.77 -7.93
C ALA A 105 -23.39 5.14 -9.39
N ASP A 106 -22.78 6.21 -9.89
CA ASP A 106 -22.82 6.64 -11.30
C ASP A 106 -22.01 5.74 -12.24
N GLY A 107 -21.20 4.83 -11.68
CA GLY A 107 -20.39 3.88 -12.41
C GLY A 107 -18.94 4.33 -12.65
N ASP A 108 -18.57 5.56 -12.27
CA ASP A 108 -17.21 6.07 -12.39
C ASP A 108 -16.36 5.75 -11.17
N PHE A 109 -15.06 5.59 -11.40
CA PHE A 109 -14.10 5.44 -10.31
C PHE A 109 -13.72 6.80 -9.75
N VAL A 110 -13.96 6.97 -8.45
CA VAL A 110 -13.60 8.19 -7.72
C VAL A 110 -12.34 7.94 -6.91
N PHE A 111 -11.47 8.94 -6.91
CA PHE A 111 -10.25 8.92 -6.12
C PHE A 111 -10.57 8.95 -4.61
N GLY A 112 -10.06 7.97 -3.88
CA GLY A 112 -10.22 7.88 -2.43
C GLY A 112 -8.95 8.25 -1.66
N LEU A 113 -7.84 7.58 -1.97
CA LEU A 113 -6.63 7.61 -1.16
C LEU A 113 -5.38 7.59 -2.06
N LEU A 114 -4.39 8.42 -1.71
CA LEU A 114 -3.03 8.38 -2.28
C LEU A 114 -2.07 7.92 -1.19
N GLY A 115 -1.16 7.03 -1.55
CA GLY A 115 -0.15 6.52 -0.65
C GLY A 115 1.16 6.18 -1.34
N GLY A 116 2.08 5.61 -0.55
CA GLY A 116 3.37 5.13 -1.01
C GLY A 116 3.52 3.63 -0.83
N VAL A 117 4.21 2.99 -1.77
CA VAL A 117 4.66 1.61 -1.62
C VAL A 117 6.16 1.56 -1.82
N SER A 118 6.87 0.85 -0.96
CA SER A 118 8.30 0.62 -1.11
C SER A 118 8.54 -0.84 -1.45
N CYS A 119 9.17 -1.10 -2.59
CA CYS A 119 9.58 -2.45 -2.98
C CYS A 119 11.09 -2.56 -2.80
N SER A 120 11.51 -3.32 -1.79
CA SER A 120 12.94 -3.53 -1.51
C SER A 120 13.15 -4.98 -1.15
N ASP A 121 14.32 -5.52 -1.48
CA ASP A 121 14.72 -6.82 -0.95
C ASP A 121 14.69 -6.79 0.58
N ALA A 122 14.49 -7.95 1.20
CA ALA A 122 14.66 -8.06 2.64
C ALA A 122 16.05 -7.53 3.00
N PRO A 123 16.21 -6.81 4.12
CA PRO A 123 17.54 -6.45 4.57
C PRO A 123 18.33 -7.76 4.71
N ALA A 124 19.30 -7.97 3.82
CA ALA A 124 20.29 -9.03 3.99
C ALA A 124 20.98 -8.71 5.30
N ASN A 125 20.65 -9.42 6.40
CA ASN A 125 21.15 -9.26 7.76
C ASN A 125 22.19 -8.13 7.85
N CYS A 126 21.70 -6.89 7.95
CA CYS A 126 22.61 -5.76 8.06
C CYS A 126 23.21 -5.83 9.46
N ASP A 127 24.35 -6.51 9.56
CA ASP A 127 25.39 -6.21 10.55
C ASP A 127 25.59 -4.69 10.52
N HIS A 128 24.86 -3.99 11.39
CA HIS A 128 24.83 -2.53 11.51
C HIS A 128 26.16 -1.96 12.04
N ASN A 129 27.24 -2.74 12.04
CA ASN A 129 28.54 -2.40 12.62
C ASN A 129 29.71 -2.68 11.66
N ARG A 130 29.60 -2.29 10.39
CA ARG A 130 30.81 -2.20 9.52
C ARG A 130 31.57 -0.90 9.68
N ILE A 131 30.93 0.21 10.06
CA ILE A 131 31.61 1.49 10.26
C ILE A 131 32.40 1.50 11.59
N ALA A 132 31.88 0.86 12.64
CA ALA A 132 32.58 0.72 13.91
C ALA A 132 33.88 -0.11 13.83
N LYS A 133 34.08 -0.89 12.75
CA LYS A 133 35.29 -1.70 12.52
C LYS A 133 36.37 -0.98 11.68
N LEU A 134 36.13 0.26 11.26
CA LEU A 134 37.06 1.05 10.42
C LEU A 134 37.79 2.17 11.18
N LEU A 135 37.56 2.31 12.49
CA LEU A 135 38.32 3.23 13.31
C LEU A 135 39.45 2.45 14.02
N PRO A 136 40.73 2.74 13.73
CA PRO A 136 41.83 2.21 14.52
C PRO A 136 41.75 2.79 15.95
N HIS A 137 41.97 1.93 16.94
CA HIS A 137 42.18 2.32 18.33
C HIS A 137 43.44 3.17 18.50
#